data_AF-A0A177NVL7-F1
#
_entry.id   AF-A0A177NVL7-F1
#
_cell.length_a   1.000
_cell.length_b   1.000
_cell.length_c   1.000
_cell.angle_alpha   90.00
_cell.angle_beta   90.00
_cell.angle_gamma   90.00
#
_symmetry.space_group_name_H-M   'P 1'
#
loop_
_entity.id
_entity.type
_entity.pdbx_description
1 polymer ?
#
loop_
_entity_poly.entity_id
_entity_poly.type
_entity_poly.pdbx_seq_one_letter_code
_entity_poly.pdbx_strand_id
1 'polypeptide(L)'
;MKKRLIQSLVVGGSLAMLLFVGGARTAAENPHEISRQTPQSGCGECHNTAADIKDDGILTTKNHTVDLAAFAKDGVAMCSSCHNPNQGHKVGLNIDFPVPADLPLNEEHDMTCLTCHYTHGRLDSDRPQASHSFMDKLMNAERLKKSFLLRRNNSDGELCLTCHNVN
;
A
#
# COMPACT_ATOMS: atom_id res chain seq x y z
N MET A 1 -12.83 27.47 -79.11
CA MET A 1 -13.63 28.19 -78.09
C MET A 1 -14.31 27.18 -77.19
N LYS A 2 -14.45 27.52 -75.90
CA LYS A 2 -14.93 26.72 -74.75
C LYS A 2 -13.92 25.70 -74.20
N LYS A 3 -13.77 25.50 -72.90
CA LYS A 3 -13.73 26.32 -71.66
C LYS A 3 -13.30 25.28 -70.59
N ARG A 4 -12.47 25.71 -69.64
CA ARG A 4 -11.89 24.95 -68.52
C ARG A 4 -12.93 24.11 -67.77
N LEU A 5 -12.50 23.02 -67.13
CA LEU A 5 -12.79 22.80 -65.71
C LEU A 5 -11.72 21.91 -65.06
N ILE A 6 -11.12 22.47 -64.02
CA ILE A 6 -10.19 21.84 -63.08
C ILE A 6 -11.06 21.18 -62.01
N GLN A 7 -10.82 19.91 -61.70
CA GLN A 7 -11.30 19.31 -60.45
C GLN A 7 -10.16 18.59 -59.76
N SER A 8 -9.63 19.28 -58.75
CA SER A 8 -8.85 18.75 -57.65
C SER A 8 -9.68 17.71 -56.91
N LEU A 9 -9.10 16.55 -56.59
CA LEU A 9 -9.64 15.68 -55.55
C LEU A 9 -8.57 15.35 -54.53
N VAL A 10 -9.01 15.55 -53.30
CA VAL A 10 -8.25 15.79 -52.09
C VAL A 10 -7.84 14.47 -51.46
N VAL A 11 -6.64 14.52 -50.88
CA VAL A 11 -5.98 13.58 -49.97
C VAL A 11 -6.95 12.96 -48.96
N GLY A 12 -7.04 11.63 -48.95
CA GLY A 12 -7.68 10.85 -47.89
C GLY A 12 -6.66 9.96 -47.19
N GLY A 13 -5.77 10.55 -46.40
CA GLY A 13 -4.85 9.82 -45.54
C GLY A 13 -5.60 9.33 -44.29
N SER A 14 -5.89 8.04 -44.22
CA SER A 14 -6.45 7.38 -43.05
C SER A 14 -5.39 7.30 -41.93
N LEU A 15 -5.33 8.33 -41.09
CA LEU A 15 -4.55 8.32 -39.86
C LEU A 15 -5.29 7.46 -38.83
N ALA A 16 -4.94 6.17 -38.75
CA ALA A 16 -5.38 5.29 -37.67
C ALA A 16 -4.70 5.72 -36.37
N MET A 17 -5.35 6.63 -35.64
CA MET A 17 -4.91 7.07 -34.33
C MET A 17 -5.24 5.96 -33.32
N LEU A 18 -4.25 5.11 -33.03
CA LEU A 18 -4.30 4.16 -31.92
C LEU A 18 -4.41 4.93 -30.61
N LEU A 19 -5.64 5.07 -30.12
CA LEU A 19 -5.94 5.52 -28.77
C LEU A 19 -5.55 4.40 -27.81
N PHE A 20 -4.30 4.41 -27.35
CA PHE A 20 -3.94 3.74 -26.11
C PHE A 20 -4.61 4.49 -24.97
N VAL A 21 -5.84 4.07 -24.64
CA VAL A 21 -6.50 4.43 -23.39
C VAL A 21 -5.75 3.68 -22.29
N GLY A 22 -4.62 4.22 -21.86
CA GLY A 22 -4.00 3.86 -20.59
C GLY A 22 -4.99 4.24 -19.51
N GLY A 23 -5.74 3.26 -19.00
CA GLY A 23 -6.68 3.46 -17.91
C GLY A 23 -5.93 4.02 -16.70
N ALA A 24 -6.05 5.33 -16.48
CA ALA A 24 -5.66 5.93 -15.23
C ALA A 24 -6.51 5.28 -14.14
N ARG A 25 -5.92 4.39 -13.35
CA ARG A 25 -6.57 3.82 -12.17
C ARG A 25 -6.88 4.98 -11.24
N THR A 26 -8.15 5.33 -11.13
CA THR A 26 -8.60 6.37 -10.22
C THR A 26 -8.25 5.96 -8.79
N ALA A 27 -7.49 6.81 -8.09
CA ALA A 27 -7.10 6.66 -6.69
C ALA A 27 -8.27 6.65 -5.67
N ALA A 28 -9.50 6.42 -6.13
CA ALA A 28 -10.70 6.40 -5.30
C ALA A 28 -10.94 5.04 -4.62
N GLU A 29 -10.25 3.98 -5.05
CA GLU A 29 -10.36 2.63 -4.47
C GLU A 29 -9.17 2.39 -3.55
N ASN A 30 -9.45 2.04 -2.28
CA ASN A 30 -8.43 1.68 -1.30
C ASN A 30 -7.67 0.44 -1.78
N PRO A 31 -6.39 0.54 -2.19
CA PRO A 31 -5.65 -0.59 -2.72
C PRO A 31 -5.39 -1.65 -1.64
N HIS A 32 -5.61 -1.35 -0.37
CA HIS A 32 -5.53 -2.31 0.72
C HIS A 32 -6.81 -3.13 0.90
N GLU A 33 -7.94 -2.74 0.30
CA GLU A 33 -9.22 -3.47 0.43
C GLU A 33 -9.38 -4.48 -0.72
N ILE A 34 -8.95 -5.73 -0.46
CA ILE A 34 -8.99 -6.84 -1.43
C ILE A 34 -10.36 -6.98 -2.10
N SER A 35 -11.46 -6.85 -1.35
CA SER A 35 -12.83 -6.99 -1.88
C SER A 35 -13.20 -5.96 -2.96
N ARG A 36 -12.40 -4.91 -3.13
CA ARG A 36 -12.60 -3.90 -4.18
C ARG A 36 -11.65 -4.06 -5.37
N GLN A 37 -10.68 -4.98 -5.30
CA GLN A 37 -9.75 -5.22 -6.40
C GLN A 37 -10.39 -6.12 -7.48
N THR A 38 -10.84 -5.51 -8.58
CA THR A 38 -11.33 -6.23 -9.77
C THR A 38 -10.53 -5.81 -11.01
N PRO A 39 -9.82 -6.71 -11.72
CA PRO A 39 -9.64 -8.15 -11.43
C PRO A 39 -8.62 -8.39 -10.30
N GLN A 40 -8.60 -9.61 -9.74
CA GLN A 40 -7.55 -10.08 -8.81
C GLN A 40 -6.12 -10.04 -9.40
N SER A 41 -5.97 -9.70 -10.70
CA SER A 41 -4.67 -9.45 -11.33
C SER A 41 -3.90 -8.27 -10.72
N GLY A 42 -4.52 -7.46 -9.84
CA GLY A 42 -3.83 -6.43 -9.06
C GLY A 42 -2.87 -6.97 -7.99
N CYS A 43 -3.07 -8.20 -7.51
CA CYS A 43 -2.22 -8.79 -6.46
C CYS A 43 -0.75 -8.90 -6.89
N GLY A 44 -0.50 -9.12 -8.19
CA GLY A 44 0.85 -9.27 -8.76
C GLY A 44 1.73 -8.01 -8.69
N GLU A 45 1.15 -6.85 -8.36
CA GLU A 45 1.93 -5.63 -8.15
C GLU A 45 2.69 -5.65 -6.81
N CYS A 46 2.18 -6.43 -5.86
CA CYS A 46 2.75 -6.60 -4.53
C CYS A 46 3.31 -8.01 -4.31
N HIS A 47 2.66 -9.04 -4.86
CA HIS A 47 2.99 -10.45 -4.65
C HIS A 47 3.62 -11.11 -5.87
N ASN A 48 4.52 -12.06 -5.63
CA ASN A 48 5.13 -12.88 -6.69
C ASN A 48 4.13 -13.82 -7.37
N THR A 49 3.14 -14.29 -6.60
CA THR A 49 2.07 -15.17 -7.07
C THR A 49 0.75 -14.71 -6.46
N ALA A 50 -0.33 -14.80 -7.24
CA ALA A 50 -1.66 -14.53 -6.70
C ALA A 50 -2.00 -15.64 -5.69
N ALA A 51 -2.02 -15.28 -4.41
CA ALA A 51 -2.43 -16.20 -3.35
C ALA A 51 -3.93 -16.48 -3.47
N ASP A 52 -4.32 -17.73 -3.20
CA ASP A 52 -5.72 -18.10 -3.03
C ASP A 52 -6.26 -17.44 -1.76
N ILE A 53 -7.20 -16.50 -1.92
CA ILE A 53 -7.80 -15.78 -0.79
C ILE A 53 -8.83 -16.69 -0.16
N LYS A 54 -8.49 -17.25 1.00
CA LYS A 54 -9.41 -18.05 1.80
C LYS A 54 -10.20 -17.15 2.76
N ASP A 55 -11.49 -17.41 2.88
CA ASP A 55 -12.34 -16.78 3.90
C ASP A 55 -12.27 -17.58 5.22
N ASP A 56 -11.04 -17.76 5.72
CA ASP A 56 -10.73 -18.44 6.99
C ASP A 56 -10.49 -17.42 8.12
N GLY A 57 -10.78 -16.14 7.86
CA GLY A 57 -10.53 -15.05 8.79
C GLY A 57 -9.06 -14.70 8.96
N ILE A 58 -8.12 -15.26 8.18
CA ILE A 58 -6.68 -15.00 8.32
C ILE A 58 -6.33 -13.52 8.08
N LEU A 59 -7.05 -12.85 7.19
CA LEU A 59 -6.92 -11.40 6.95
C LEU A 59 -7.36 -10.56 8.16
N THR A 60 -7.95 -11.20 9.17
CA THR A 60 -8.51 -10.55 10.36
C THR A 60 -7.85 -10.97 11.66
N THR A 61 -6.86 -11.87 11.60
CA THR A 61 -6.10 -12.35 12.77
C THR A 61 -4.88 -11.47 13.07
N LYS A 62 -4.56 -11.30 14.36
CA LYS A 62 -3.40 -10.54 14.85
C LYS A 62 -2.09 -11.32 14.79
N ASN A 63 -2.18 -12.64 14.57
CA ASN A 63 -1.02 -13.55 14.58
C ASN A 63 -0.72 -14.07 13.17
N HIS A 64 -0.82 -13.21 12.16
CA HIS A 64 -0.46 -13.60 10.81
C HIS A 64 1.05 -13.50 10.62
N THR A 65 1.70 -14.65 10.44
CA THR A 65 3.11 -14.73 10.04
C THR A 65 3.25 -14.13 8.65
N VAL A 66 4.23 -13.23 8.49
CA VAL A 66 4.53 -12.66 7.18
C VAL A 66 5.49 -13.55 6.45
N ASP A 67 5.10 -13.98 5.26
CA ASP A 67 6.03 -14.55 4.29
C ASP A 67 6.59 -13.42 3.43
N LEU A 68 7.78 -12.92 3.80
CA LEU A 68 8.41 -11.83 3.07
C LEU A 68 8.84 -12.24 1.65
N ALA A 69 9.14 -13.53 1.43
CA ALA A 69 9.51 -14.06 0.13
C ALA A 69 8.32 -14.12 -0.86
N ALA A 70 7.09 -14.02 -0.36
CA ALA A 70 5.90 -13.95 -1.20
C ALA A 70 5.74 -12.57 -1.89
N PHE A 71 6.49 -11.54 -1.51
CA PHE A 71 6.39 -10.21 -2.11
C PHE A 71 7.35 -10.01 -3.29
N ALA A 72 6.88 -9.28 -4.30
CA ALA A 72 7.64 -8.95 -5.51
C ALA A 72 8.71 -7.87 -5.28
N LYS A 73 8.62 -7.15 -4.15
CA LYS A 73 9.52 -6.06 -3.75
C LYS A 73 9.69 -6.11 -2.23
N ASP A 74 10.77 -5.53 -1.72
CA ASP A 74 10.90 -5.31 -0.29
C ASP A 74 9.77 -4.40 0.24
N GLY A 75 9.52 -4.48 1.54
CA GLY A 75 8.41 -3.77 2.17
C GLY A 75 8.47 -2.24 2.01
N VAL A 76 9.65 -1.64 1.85
CA VAL A 76 9.80 -0.20 1.65
C VAL A 76 9.55 0.16 0.19
N ALA A 77 10.17 -0.55 -0.77
CA ALA A 77 9.95 -0.31 -2.19
C ALA A 77 8.49 -0.55 -2.61
N MET A 78 7.83 -1.54 -2.03
CA MET A 78 6.41 -1.81 -2.29
C MET A 78 5.54 -0.62 -1.88
N CYS A 79 5.65 -0.16 -0.63
CA CYS A 79 4.83 0.92 -0.10
C CYS A 79 5.16 2.29 -0.72
N SER A 80 6.44 2.51 -1.07
CA SER A 80 6.90 3.80 -1.60
C SER A 80 6.40 4.13 -3.00
N SER A 81 5.80 3.17 -3.71
CA SER A 81 5.11 3.41 -4.98
C SER A 81 3.85 4.28 -4.83
N CYS A 82 3.23 4.26 -3.64
CA CYS A 82 2.02 5.02 -3.32
C CYS A 82 2.21 6.02 -2.17
N HIS A 83 3.11 5.73 -1.24
CA HIS A 83 3.36 6.56 -0.05
C HIS A 83 4.73 7.22 -0.11
N ASN A 84 4.85 8.45 0.38
CA ASN A 84 6.17 9.05 0.55
C ASN A 84 6.85 8.46 1.80
N PRO A 85 7.98 7.72 1.67
CA PRO A 85 8.62 7.07 2.81
C PRO A 85 9.16 8.07 3.85
N ASN A 86 9.32 9.35 3.48
CA ASN A 86 9.75 10.42 4.38
C ASN A 86 8.58 11.09 5.14
N GLN A 87 7.33 10.69 4.88
CA GLN A 87 6.15 11.29 5.49
C GLN A 87 5.59 10.53 6.70
N GLY A 88 6.29 9.52 7.21
CA GLY A 88 5.89 8.70 8.37
C GLY A 88 7.06 8.32 9.28
N HIS A 89 6.97 7.14 9.91
CA HIS A 89 8.06 6.59 10.71
C HIS A 89 9.27 6.23 9.83
N LYS A 90 10.48 6.39 10.36
CA LYS A 90 11.71 6.01 9.64
C LYS A 90 11.78 4.49 9.44
N VAL A 91 12.16 4.07 8.24
CA VAL A 91 12.37 2.66 7.83
C VAL A 91 13.78 2.47 7.28
N GLY A 92 14.18 1.22 7.01
CA GLY A 92 15.55 0.89 6.58
C GLY A 92 16.58 1.05 7.71
N LEU A 93 16.13 0.94 8.96
CA LEU A 93 16.99 0.95 10.13
C LEU A 93 17.28 -0.49 10.53
N ASN A 94 18.56 -0.83 10.61
CA ASN A 94 19.01 -2.11 11.12
C ASN A 94 18.69 -2.21 12.62
N ILE A 95 18.01 -3.27 13.01
CA ILE A 95 17.62 -3.54 14.39
C ILE A 95 18.50 -4.67 14.91
N ASP A 96 19.38 -4.35 15.85
CA ASP A 96 20.38 -5.26 16.42
C ASP A 96 19.93 -5.93 17.73
N PHE A 97 18.65 -5.77 18.08
CA PHE A 97 18.03 -6.37 19.26
C PHE A 97 16.84 -7.27 18.88
N PRO A 98 16.48 -8.25 19.73
CA PRO A 98 15.35 -9.12 19.46
C PRO A 98 14.04 -8.33 19.37
N VAL A 99 13.30 -8.53 18.28
CA VAL A 99 11.92 -8.06 18.14
C VAL A 99 10.94 -9.23 18.25
N PRO A 100 9.71 -9.01 18.73
CA PRO A 100 8.67 -10.03 18.71
C PRO A 100 8.41 -10.57 17.30
N ALA A 101 8.04 -11.86 17.19
CA ALA A 101 7.86 -12.54 15.91
C ALA A 101 6.76 -11.96 15.01
N ASP A 102 5.80 -11.24 15.59
CA ASP A 102 4.72 -10.53 14.90
C ASP A 102 5.13 -9.12 14.42
N LEU A 103 6.38 -8.70 14.68
CA LEU A 103 7.00 -7.50 14.11
C LEU A 103 8.18 -7.91 13.21
N PRO A 104 7.92 -8.48 12.03
CA PRO A 104 8.97 -9.07 11.21
C PRO A 104 9.93 -8.00 10.68
N LEU A 105 11.22 -8.31 10.74
CA LEU A 105 12.28 -7.59 10.03
C LEU A 105 12.51 -8.25 8.67
N ASN A 106 13.16 -7.55 7.74
CA ASN A 106 13.61 -8.19 6.50
C ASN A 106 14.82 -9.12 6.72
N GLU A 107 15.33 -9.72 5.64
CA GLU A 107 16.47 -10.64 5.69
C GLU A 107 17.73 -9.98 6.25
N GLU A 108 17.90 -8.68 6.01
CA GLU A 108 19.00 -7.85 6.53
C GLU A 108 18.81 -7.40 7.98
N HIS A 109 17.71 -7.78 8.65
CA HIS A 109 17.32 -7.30 9.98
C HIS A 109 16.97 -5.80 10.04
N ASP A 110 16.58 -5.22 8.91
CA ASP A 110 16.05 -3.87 8.83
C ASP A 110 14.54 -3.82 9.09
N MET A 111 14.13 -2.78 9.79
CA MET A 111 12.73 -2.42 9.94
C MET A 111 12.18 -1.85 8.62
N THR A 112 11.05 -2.39 8.17
CA THR A 112 10.34 -1.94 6.96
C THR A 112 8.95 -1.42 7.30
N CYS A 113 8.21 -0.93 6.30
CA CYS A 113 6.79 -0.58 6.47
C CYS A 113 5.97 -1.79 6.98
N LEU A 114 6.32 -3.00 6.53
CA LEU A 114 5.62 -4.24 6.86
C LEU A 114 5.89 -4.72 8.29
N THR A 115 6.94 -4.22 8.95
CA THR A 115 7.23 -4.55 10.35
C THR A 115 6.07 -4.13 11.25
N CYS A 116 5.44 -2.99 10.97
CA CYS A 116 4.35 -2.45 11.78
C CYS A 116 2.97 -2.55 11.11
N HIS A 117 2.91 -2.64 9.78
CA HIS A 117 1.65 -2.59 9.03
C HIS A 117 1.24 -3.93 8.43
N TYR A 118 -0.06 -4.21 8.48
CA TYR A 118 -0.73 -5.11 7.55
C TYR A 118 -0.99 -4.39 6.21
N THR A 119 -0.91 -5.14 5.11
CA THR A 119 -1.10 -4.60 3.75
C THR A 119 -2.55 -4.65 3.29
N HIS A 120 -3.38 -5.48 3.94
CA HIS A 120 -4.76 -5.71 3.58
C HIS A 120 -5.69 -5.28 4.70
N GLY A 121 -6.74 -4.55 4.36
CA GLY A 121 -7.77 -4.16 5.29
C GLY A 121 -8.55 -2.93 4.88
N ARG A 122 -9.70 -2.77 5.54
CA ARG A 122 -10.57 -1.62 5.45
C ARG A 122 -10.13 -0.54 6.45
N LEU A 123 -9.88 0.67 5.95
CA LEU A 123 -9.51 1.81 6.79
C LEU A 123 -10.64 2.27 7.73
N ASP A 124 -11.88 1.90 7.42
CA ASP A 124 -13.10 2.22 8.18
C ASP A 124 -13.63 1.06 9.03
N SER A 125 -12.89 -0.04 9.16
CA SER A 125 -13.32 -1.20 9.96
C SER A 125 -13.14 -0.97 11.47
N ASP A 126 -13.48 -1.95 12.30
CA ASP A 126 -13.07 -2.00 13.73
C ASP A 126 -11.59 -2.42 13.90
N ARG A 127 -10.92 -2.74 12.78
CA ARG A 127 -9.55 -3.24 12.70
C ARG A 127 -8.48 -2.30 12.11
N PRO A 128 -8.68 -0.98 11.86
CA PRO A 128 -7.57 -0.09 11.68
C PRO A 128 -7.00 0.18 13.06
N GLN A 129 -6.12 -0.70 13.50
CA GLN A 129 -5.28 -0.37 14.65
C GLN A 129 -4.51 0.87 14.25
N ALA A 130 -4.84 1.98 14.90
CA ALA A 130 -4.30 3.27 14.59
C ALA A 130 -3.64 3.85 15.82
N SER A 131 -2.52 4.53 15.62
CA SER A 131 -1.86 5.26 16.69
C SER A 131 -2.77 6.40 17.12
N HIS A 132 -3.37 6.28 18.30
CA HIS A 132 -4.27 7.28 18.86
C HIS A 132 -4.02 7.39 20.35
N SER A 133 -3.25 8.37 20.83
CA SER A 133 -3.23 8.60 22.27
C SER A 133 -4.55 9.23 22.72
N PHE A 134 -4.97 8.94 23.96
CA PHE A 134 -6.09 9.62 24.60
C PHE A 134 -5.96 11.15 24.52
N MET A 135 -4.73 11.67 24.65
CA MET A 135 -4.46 13.09 24.54
C MET A 135 -4.58 13.63 23.11
N ASP A 136 -4.30 12.83 22.08
CA ASP A 136 -4.53 13.25 20.68
C ASP A 136 -6.02 13.43 20.39
N LYS A 137 -6.87 12.57 20.98
CA LYS A 137 -8.33 12.69 20.90
C LYS A 137 -8.83 13.90 21.66
N LEU A 138 -8.27 14.18 22.84
CA LEU A 138 -8.67 15.31 23.68
C LEU A 138 -8.23 16.67 23.09
N MET A 139 -7.03 16.73 22.52
CA MET A 139 -6.42 17.97 22.04
C MET A 139 -6.63 18.21 20.54
N ASN A 140 -7.28 17.28 19.83
CA ASN A 140 -7.40 17.27 18.37
C ASN A 140 -6.06 17.58 17.68
N ALA A 141 -4.96 17.05 18.23
CA ALA A 141 -3.63 17.43 17.82
C ALA A 141 -3.32 16.81 16.44
N GLU A 142 -3.18 17.66 15.41
CA GLU A 142 -2.70 17.26 14.08
C GLU A 142 -1.30 16.63 14.08
N ARG A 143 -0.58 16.70 15.22
CA ARG A 143 0.85 16.40 15.32
C ARG A 143 1.21 14.93 15.09
N LEU A 144 0.26 14.00 15.22
CA LEU A 144 0.48 12.59 14.94
C LEU A 144 -0.38 12.17 13.75
N LYS A 145 0.27 12.03 12.59
CA LYS A 145 -0.36 11.46 11.40
C LYS A 145 -0.90 10.09 11.77
N LYS A 146 -2.23 9.95 11.72
CA LYS A 146 -2.91 8.68 11.97
C LYS A 146 -2.37 7.65 10.99
N SER A 147 -1.69 6.64 11.51
CA SER A 147 -1.29 5.47 10.74
C SER A 147 -2.34 4.39 10.93
N PHE A 148 -2.75 3.71 9.87
CA PHE A 148 -3.82 2.70 9.91
C PHE A 148 -3.24 1.31 9.63
N LEU A 149 -4.03 0.26 9.86
CA LEU A 149 -3.63 -1.13 9.59
C LEU A 149 -2.37 -1.55 10.36
N LEU A 150 -2.21 -1.09 11.60
CA LEU A 150 -1.12 -1.57 12.44
C LEU A 150 -1.33 -3.05 12.81
N ARG A 151 -0.22 -3.75 13.08
CA ARG A 151 -0.21 -5.16 13.52
C ARG A 151 -0.64 -5.34 14.96
N ARG A 152 -0.43 -4.29 15.76
CA ARG A 152 -0.82 -4.23 17.16
C ARG A 152 -1.67 -3.01 17.42
N ASN A 153 -2.52 -3.12 18.44
CA ASN A 153 -3.14 -1.95 18.97
C ASN A 153 -2.03 -0.99 19.42
N ASN A 154 -2.26 0.29 19.20
CA ASN A 154 -1.30 1.32 19.55
C ASN A 154 -2.02 2.56 20.10
N SER A 155 -3.17 2.34 20.74
CA SER A 155 -3.90 3.38 21.47
C SER A 155 -3.02 4.01 22.56
N ASP A 156 -2.18 3.20 23.19
CA ASP A 156 -1.38 3.65 24.34
C ASP A 156 0.12 3.71 24.02
N GLY A 157 0.49 3.68 22.73
CA GLY A 157 1.88 3.73 22.29
C GLY A 157 2.66 2.41 22.49
N GLU A 158 2.01 1.34 22.93
CA GLU A 158 2.63 0.05 23.25
C GLU A 158 3.42 -0.57 22.09
N LEU A 159 2.97 -0.38 20.84
CA LEU A 159 3.72 -0.82 19.66
C LEU A 159 5.02 -0.01 19.53
N CYS A 160 4.94 1.31 19.67
CA CYS A 160 6.10 2.19 19.57
C CYS A 160 7.14 1.90 20.65
N LEU A 161 6.69 1.59 21.88
CA LEU A 161 7.56 1.26 23.00
C LEU A 161 8.36 -0.03 22.79
N THR A 162 8.01 -0.87 21.82
CA THR A 162 8.83 -2.07 21.52
C THR A 162 10.26 -1.68 21.09
N CYS A 163 10.43 -0.54 20.41
CA CYS A 163 11.74 -0.06 19.95
C CYS A 163 12.20 1.22 20.64
N HIS A 164 11.28 1.99 21.23
CA HIS A 164 11.58 3.27 21.89
C HIS A 164 11.70 3.19 23.42
N ASN A 165 11.57 1.99 24.01
CA ASN A 165 11.81 1.77 25.43
C ASN A 165 13.31 1.61 25.73
N VAL A 166 14.07 2.67 25.42
CA VAL A 166 15.46 2.80 25.85
C VAL A 166 15.47 3.25 27.31
N ASN A 167 15.56 2.26 28.20
CA ASN A 167 16.10 2.46 29.56
C ASN A 167 17.62 2.48 29.50
#